data_AF-F0J041-F1
#
_entry.id   AF-F0J041-F1
#
_cell.length_a   1.000
_cell.length_b   1.000
_cell.length_c   1.000
_cell.angle_alpha   90.00
_cell.angle_beta   90.00
_cell.angle_gamma   90.00
#
_symmetry.space_group_name_H-M   'P 1'
#
loop_
_entity.id
_entity.type
_entity.pdbx_description
1 polymer ?
#
loop_
_entity_poly.entity_id
_entity_poly.type
_entity_poly.pdbx_seq_one_letter_code
_entity_poly.pdbx_strand_id
1 'polypeptide(L)'
;MIPITSEIIGPGIEEEYADAMERIIFLLDAFKAHPPANDNFYGRIVYQLLWLKQEIEAQRLPIPVDRSYIGTLTYVIGDHSVSETPEIHKKLGELDTILEGPGLIKSRHYPVVVAQIEDFIALVTKHVPAAKLLPVEREALEQFADIAEKLRRSEIELPVSKKDYPAWLDPTQLIHFNNPHVPNGGNERTRVALPVFGGWRPYPAEKPPLPAPKPGLDPRAPDMTLVRDLINTKTS
;
A
#
# COMPACT_ATOMS: atom_id res chain seq x y z
N MET A 1 -14.18 -16.72 11.55
CA MET A 1 -13.35 -15.63 12.11
C MET A 1 -12.03 -16.22 12.58
N ILE A 2 -10.93 -15.88 11.91
CA ILE A 2 -9.59 -16.34 12.29
C ILE A 2 -9.10 -15.47 13.47
N PRO A 3 -8.58 -16.05 14.56
CA PRO A 3 -7.97 -15.28 15.64
C PRO A 3 -6.78 -14.47 15.11
N ILE A 4 -6.77 -13.16 15.32
CA ILE A 4 -5.62 -12.32 14.99
C ILE A 4 -4.63 -12.38 16.16
N THR A 5 -3.48 -13.01 15.91
CA THR A 5 -2.42 -13.19 16.90
C THR A 5 -1.25 -12.26 16.65
N SER A 6 -0.34 -12.11 17.62
CA SER A 6 0.92 -11.39 17.43
C SER A 6 1.79 -12.01 16.34
N GLU A 7 1.68 -13.32 16.10
CA GLU A 7 2.38 -13.98 14.99
C GLU A 7 1.86 -13.55 13.64
N ILE A 8 0.54 -13.38 13.49
CA ILE A 8 -0.10 -12.86 12.27
C ILE A 8 0.27 -11.40 12.06
N ILE A 9 0.22 -10.57 13.12
CA ILE A 9 0.63 -9.17 13.06
C ILE A 9 2.15 -9.06 12.79
N GLY A 10 2.96 -10.01 13.23
CA GLY A 10 4.41 -9.98 13.02
C GLY A 10 5.14 -8.95 13.90
N PRO A 11 6.44 -8.74 13.64
CA PRO A 11 7.32 -7.88 14.45
C PRO A 11 6.87 -6.42 14.42
N GLY A 12 7.31 -5.58 15.35
CA GLY A 12 6.95 -4.16 15.42
C GLY A 12 7.54 -3.30 14.30
N ILE A 13 8.09 -2.15 14.68
CA ILE A 13 8.63 -1.16 13.75
C ILE A 13 9.89 -1.64 13.01
N GLU A 14 10.61 -2.61 13.59
CA GLU A 14 11.82 -3.17 13.03
C GLU A 14 11.56 -3.86 11.69
N GLU A 15 10.40 -4.51 11.54
CA GLU A 15 9.99 -5.11 10.27
C GLU A 15 9.76 -4.03 9.21
N GLU A 16 9.02 -2.98 9.55
CA GLU A 16 8.68 -1.92 8.60
C GLU A 16 9.92 -1.12 8.19
N TYR A 17 10.86 -0.89 9.12
CA TYR A 17 12.17 -0.28 8.81
C TYR A 17 13.01 -1.16 7.88
N ALA A 18 13.07 -2.47 8.13
CA ALA A 18 13.80 -3.39 7.27
C ALA A 18 13.19 -3.45 5.87
N ASP A 19 11.87 -3.59 5.78
CA ASP A 19 11.15 -3.63 4.52
C ASP A 19 11.35 -2.31 3.75
N ALA A 20 11.23 -1.15 4.41
CA ALA A 20 11.44 0.16 3.78
C ALA A 20 12.89 0.35 3.31
N MET A 21 13.88 0.00 4.15
CA MET A 21 15.30 0.13 3.82
C MET A 21 15.68 -0.67 2.58
N GLU A 22 15.14 -1.89 2.43
CA GLU A 22 15.34 -2.71 1.22
C GLU A 22 14.89 -1.98 -0.05
N ARG A 23 13.70 -1.35 -0.03
CA ARG A 23 13.16 -0.60 -1.17
C ARG A 23 13.98 0.67 -1.42
N ILE A 24 14.37 1.37 -0.37
CA ILE A 24 15.16 2.60 -0.47
C ILE A 24 16.52 2.32 -1.12
N ILE A 25 17.23 1.27 -0.68
CA ILE A 25 18.52 0.88 -1.25
C ILE A 25 18.37 0.52 -2.74
N PHE A 26 17.36 -0.28 -3.07
CA PHE A 26 17.07 -0.64 -4.45
C PHE A 26 16.83 0.61 -5.32
N LEU A 27 15.97 1.52 -4.87
CA LEU A 27 15.61 2.72 -5.62
C LEU A 27 16.79 3.68 -5.77
N LEU A 28 17.64 3.82 -4.75
CA LEU A 28 18.85 4.64 -4.83
C LEU A 28 19.85 4.10 -5.85
N ASP A 29 20.02 2.77 -5.95
CA ASP A 29 20.87 2.19 -7.00
C ASP A 29 20.25 2.35 -8.40
N ALA A 30 18.93 2.15 -8.52
CA ALA A 30 18.21 2.36 -9.77
C ALA A 30 18.34 3.81 -10.29
N PHE A 31 18.36 4.78 -9.37
CA PHE A 31 18.47 6.20 -9.71
C PHE A 31 19.90 6.76 -9.64
N LYS A 32 20.95 5.93 -9.56
CA LYS A 32 22.34 6.40 -9.39
C LYS A 32 22.86 7.36 -10.48
N ALA A 33 22.26 7.32 -11.67
CA ALA A 33 22.59 8.24 -12.77
C ALA A 33 22.02 9.64 -12.56
N HIS A 34 21.09 9.81 -11.61
CA HIS A 34 20.42 11.07 -11.32
C HIS A 34 20.95 11.65 -10.00
N PRO A 35 21.76 12.72 -10.05
CA PRO A 35 22.22 13.36 -8.83
C PRO A 35 21.05 14.00 -8.06
N PRO A 36 21.14 14.13 -6.72
CA PRO A 36 20.15 14.84 -5.93
C PRO A 36 19.98 16.29 -6.39
N ALA A 37 18.77 16.70 -6.77
CA ALA A 37 18.47 18.02 -7.33
C ALA A 37 17.00 18.42 -7.10
N ASN A 38 16.72 19.71 -6.92
CA ASN A 38 15.35 20.20 -6.65
C ASN A 38 14.59 20.64 -7.92
N ASP A 39 15.24 20.66 -9.07
CA ASP A 39 14.69 21.17 -10.33
C ASP A 39 14.00 20.10 -11.19
N ASN A 40 14.15 18.81 -10.85
CA ASN A 40 13.56 17.70 -11.60
C ASN A 40 13.03 16.58 -10.67
N PHE A 41 12.15 15.73 -11.19
CA PHE A 41 11.49 14.68 -10.41
C PHE A 41 12.45 13.64 -9.84
N TYR A 42 13.44 13.21 -10.63
CA TYR A 42 14.44 12.22 -10.20
C TYR A 42 15.31 12.74 -9.07
N GLY A 43 15.82 13.96 -9.18
CA GLY A 43 16.60 14.58 -8.12
C GLY A 43 15.82 14.73 -6.82
N ARG A 44 14.53 15.09 -6.90
CA ARG A 44 13.65 15.26 -5.73
C ARG A 44 13.37 13.93 -5.04
N ILE A 45 13.08 12.87 -5.81
CA ILE A 45 12.86 11.54 -5.23
C ILE A 45 14.16 11.01 -4.59
N VAL A 46 15.32 11.24 -5.21
CA VAL A 46 16.62 10.86 -4.61
C VAL A 46 16.85 11.59 -3.28
N TYR A 47 16.54 12.89 -3.18
CA TYR A 47 16.60 13.61 -1.89
C TYR A 47 15.69 12.98 -0.83
N GLN A 48 14.44 12.69 -1.20
CA GLN A 48 13.47 12.05 -0.30
C GLN A 48 13.98 10.69 0.18
N LEU A 49 14.54 9.87 -0.71
CA LEU A 49 15.08 8.54 -0.39
C LEU A 49 16.30 8.62 0.53
N LEU A 50 17.22 9.55 0.28
CA LEU A 50 18.39 9.76 1.15
C LEU A 50 17.97 10.22 2.56
N TRP A 51 16.99 11.12 2.65
CA TRP A 51 16.44 11.55 3.94
C TRP A 51 15.75 10.38 4.66
N LEU A 52 14.88 9.62 3.98
CA LEU A 52 14.22 8.45 4.56
C LEU A 52 15.24 7.42 5.07
N LYS A 53 16.29 7.15 4.29
CA LYS A 53 17.39 6.28 4.69
C LYS A 53 18.01 6.75 6.01
N GLN A 54 18.37 8.03 6.09
CA GLN A 54 18.96 8.62 7.28
C GLN A 54 18.03 8.51 8.50
N GLU A 55 16.74 8.81 8.35
CA GLU A 55 15.80 8.77 9.49
C GLU A 55 15.51 7.34 9.97
N ILE A 56 15.45 6.37 9.07
CA ILE A 56 15.31 4.95 9.42
C ILE A 56 16.58 4.44 10.12
N GLU A 57 17.77 4.74 9.60
CA GLU A 57 19.05 4.36 10.24
C GLU A 57 19.19 5.01 11.63
N ALA A 58 18.72 6.25 11.77
CA ALA A 58 18.68 6.94 13.05
C ALA A 58 17.55 6.44 13.97
N GLN A 59 16.62 5.64 13.47
CA GLN A 59 15.40 5.16 14.15
C GLN A 59 14.51 6.29 14.67
N ARG A 60 14.34 7.35 13.86
CA ARG A 60 13.60 8.56 14.21
C ARG A 60 12.28 8.71 13.47
N LEU A 61 11.98 7.81 12.54
CA LEU A 61 10.82 7.88 11.66
C LEU A 61 9.63 7.08 12.25
N PRO A 62 8.55 7.71 12.74
CA PRO A 62 7.36 6.97 13.14
C PRO A 62 6.66 6.38 11.90
N ILE A 63 5.86 5.32 12.09
CA ILE A 63 5.03 4.74 11.04
C ILE A 63 3.58 4.66 11.55
N PRO A 64 2.59 5.27 10.89
CA PRO A 64 2.69 5.97 9.62
C PRO A 64 3.46 7.29 9.72
N VAL A 65 4.12 7.66 8.62
CA VAL A 65 4.78 8.95 8.45
C VAL A 65 3.74 10.00 8.10
N ASP A 66 3.81 11.17 8.74
CA ASP A 66 2.93 12.28 8.36
C ASP A 66 3.20 12.69 6.90
N ARG A 67 2.11 12.85 6.12
CA ARG A 67 2.19 13.13 4.68
C ARG A 67 2.99 14.38 4.33
N SER A 68 3.12 15.34 5.25
CA SER A 68 3.96 16.52 5.06
C SER A 68 5.45 16.19 4.87
N TYR A 69 5.92 15.05 5.37
CA TYR A 69 7.31 14.59 5.20
C TYR A 69 7.54 13.78 3.93
N ILE A 70 6.51 13.16 3.35
CA ILE A 70 6.63 12.22 2.21
C ILE A 70 5.86 12.66 0.96
N GLY A 71 5.30 13.86 0.94
CA GLY A 71 4.46 14.34 -0.17
C GLY A 71 5.14 14.27 -1.55
N THR A 72 6.46 14.42 -1.62
CA THR A 72 7.22 14.22 -2.87
C THR A 72 7.10 12.78 -3.38
N LEU A 73 7.28 11.79 -2.51
CA LEU A 73 7.15 10.37 -2.86
C LEU A 73 5.74 10.08 -3.37
N THR A 74 4.72 10.45 -2.59
CA THR A 74 3.31 10.18 -2.93
C THR A 74 2.91 10.86 -4.25
N TYR A 75 3.36 12.11 -4.48
CA TYR A 75 3.11 12.81 -5.73
C TYR A 75 3.74 12.09 -6.94
N VAL A 76 5.02 11.72 -6.83
CA VAL A 76 5.76 11.07 -7.93
C VAL A 76 5.20 9.68 -8.25
N ILE A 77 4.68 8.97 -7.26
CA ILE A 77 3.96 7.70 -7.48
C ILE A 77 2.69 7.92 -8.27
N GLY A 78 1.87 8.89 -7.88
CA GLY A 78 0.59 9.18 -8.52
C GLY A 78 0.72 9.72 -9.95
N ASP A 79 1.76 10.52 -10.21
CA ASP A 79 2.03 11.10 -11.54
C ASP A 79 2.85 10.17 -12.45
N HIS A 80 3.35 9.04 -11.93
CA HIS A 80 4.20 8.08 -12.63
C HIS A 80 5.50 8.68 -13.22
N SER A 81 5.93 9.87 -12.78
CA SER A 81 6.96 10.67 -13.46
C SER A 81 8.37 10.07 -13.44
N VAL A 82 8.63 9.08 -12.58
CA VAL A 82 9.93 8.36 -12.48
C VAL A 82 9.80 6.84 -12.61
N SER A 83 8.62 6.36 -13.02
CA SER A 83 8.29 4.93 -13.12
C SER A 83 8.76 4.32 -14.44
N GLU A 84 10.06 4.40 -14.73
CA GLU A 84 10.65 3.94 -16.01
C GLU A 84 10.46 2.44 -16.27
N THR A 85 10.38 1.65 -15.19
CA THR A 85 10.19 0.21 -15.26
C THR A 85 9.09 -0.23 -14.30
N PRO A 86 8.42 -1.37 -14.59
CA PRO A 86 7.43 -1.95 -13.69
C PRO A 86 7.99 -2.24 -12.28
N GLU A 87 9.28 -2.61 -12.18
CA GLU A 87 9.92 -2.90 -10.90
C GLU A 87 10.16 -1.63 -10.07
N ILE A 88 10.60 -0.54 -10.69
CA ILE A 88 10.72 0.76 -10.00
C ILE A 88 9.37 1.22 -9.48
N HIS A 89 8.33 1.14 -10.32
CA HIS A 89 6.97 1.51 -9.91
C HIS A 89 6.48 0.69 -8.73
N LYS A 90 6.69 -0.64 -8.79
CA LYS A 90 6.38 -1.56 -7.70
C LYS A 90 7.10 -1.18 -6.41
N LYS A 91 8.41 -0.94 -6.46
CA LYS A 91 9.21 -0.62 -5.27
C LYS A 91 8.85 0.73 -4.65
N LEU A 92 8.46 1.72 -5.47
CA LEU A 92 7.91 2.98 -4.96
C LEU A 92 6.57 2.78 -4.26
N GLY A 93 5.64 2.00 -4.86
CA GLY A 93 4.35 1.70 -4.26
C GLY A 93 4.45 0.88 -2.97
N GLU A 94 5.36 -0.09 -2.92
CA GLU A 94 5.68 -0.84 -1.70
C GLU A 94 6.21 0.10 -0.60
N LEU A 95 7.12 1.02 -0.94
CA LEU A 95 7.65 2.00 0.02
C LEU A 95 6.55 2.91 0.57
N ASP A 96 5.68 3.46 -0.29
CA ASP A 96 4.55 4.30 0.12
C ASP A 96 3.58 3.52 1.03
N THR A 97 3.26 2.27 0.69
CA THR A 97 2.41 1.39 1.52
C THR A 97 3.00 1.14 2.90
N ILE A 98 4.33 1.01 3.02
CA ILE A 98 5.00 0.87 4.32
C ILE A 98 4.90 2.17 5.12
N LEU A 99 5.24 3.30 4.48
CA LEU A 99 5.28 4.60 5.15
C LEU A 99 3.89 5.13 5.52
N GLU A 100 2.84 4.78 4.78
CA GLU A 100 1.45 5.10 5.13
C GLU A 100 0.88 4.21 6.25
N GLY A 101 1.59 3.16 6.67
CA GLY A 101 1.25 2.36 7.85
C GLY A 101 0.67 0.95 7.63
N PRO A 102 -0.02 0.62 6.52
CA PRO A 102 -0.49 -0.75 6.30
C PRO A 102 0.64 -1.78 6.34
N GLY A 103 1.81 -1.46 5.77
CA GLY A 103 2.90 -2.42 5.64
C GLY A 103 2.61 -3.50 4.60
N LEU A 104 3.60 -4.35 4.34
CA LEU A 104 3.53 -5.33 3.25
C LEU A 104 2.87 -6.64 3.65
N ILE A 105 2.18 -7.25 2.69
CA ILE A 105 1.65 -8.60 2.83
C ILE A 105 2.79 -9.62 2.88
N LYS A 106 2.64 -10.65 3.73
CA LYS A 106 3.57 -11.76 3.92
C LYS A 106 2.77 -13.05 4.04
N SER A 107 3.39 -14.21 3.84
CA SER A 107 2.73 -15.52 3.83
C SER A 107 1.88 -15.80 5.08
N ARG A 108 2.34 -15.35 6.25
CA ARG A 108 1.60 -15.43 7.53
C ARG A 108 0.23 -14.72 7.52
N HIS A 109 0.02 -13.78 6.60
CA HIS A 109 -1.25 -13.07 6.44
C HIS A 109 -2.24 -13.80 5.53
N TYR A 110 -1.79 -14.79 4.74
CA TYR A 110 -2.63 -15.44 3.73
C TYR A 110 -3.88 -16.10 4.31
N PRO A 111 -3.86 -16.75 5.49
CA PRO A 111 -5.09 -17.26 6.11
C PRO A 111 -6.14 -16.16 6.33
N VAL A 112 -5.72 -14.96 6.75
CA VAL A 112 -6.63 -13.82 6.96
C VAL A 112 -7.23 -13.37 5.63
N VAL A 113 -6.43 -13.28 4.56
CA VAL A 113 -6.92 -12.91 3.22
C VAL A 113 -7.92 -13.95 2.71
N VAL A 114 -7.64 -15.24 2.87
CA VAL A 114 -8.56 -16.33 2.51
C VAL A 114 -9.91 -16.14 3.24
N ALA A 115 -9.90 -15.90 4.54
CA ALA A 115 -11.14 -15.66 5.29
C ALA A 115 -11.88 -14.41 4.81
N GLN A 116 -11.18 -13.31 4.50
CA GLN A 116 -11.81 -12.10 3.98
C GLN A 116 -12.44 -12.31 2.60
N ILE A 117 -11.78 -13.11 1.73
CA ILE A 117 -12.35 -13.50 0.43
C ILE A 117 -13.65 -14.27 0.64
N GLU A 118 -13.64 -15.28 1.51
CA GLU A 118 -14.83 -16.10 1.79
C GLU A 118 -15.97 -15.29 2.39
N ASP A 119 -15.66 -14.42 3.36
CA ASP A 119 -16.61 -13.52 3.99
C ASP A 119 -17.22 -12.56 2.95
N PHE A 120 -16.42 -12.05 2.01
CA PHE A 120 -16.92 -11.19 0.92
C PHE A 120 -17.82 -11.96 -0.05
N ILE A 121 -17.43 -13.16 -0.49
CA ILE A 121 -18.27 -14.00 -1.35
C ILE A 121 -19.61 -14.33 -0.66
N ALA A 122 -19.57 -14.71 0.62
CA ALA A 122 -20.75 -14.96 1.43
C ALA A 122 -21.64 -13.70 1.57
N LEU A 123 -21.02 -12.53 1.77
CA LEU A 123 -21.72 -11.26 1.87
C LEU A 123 -22.49 -10.93 0.58
N VAL A 124 -21.83 -11.06 -0.59
CA VAL A 124 -22.46 -10.79 -1.88
C VAL A 124 -23.60 -11.77 -2.14
N THR A 125 -23.34 -13.07 -2.00
CA THR A 125 -24.35 -14.13 -2.28
C THR A 125 -25.55 -14.08 -1.34
N LYS A 126 -25.37 -13.57 -0.10
CA LYS A 126 -26.47 -13.31 0.84
C LYS A 126 -27.44 -12.23 0.34
N HIS A 127 -26.94 -11.18 -0.32
CA HIS A 127 -27.75 -10.02 -0.68
C HIS A 127 -28.19 -10.02 -2.16
N VAL A 128 -27.41 -10.67 -3.03
CA VAL A 128 -27.65 -10.68 -4.47
C VAL A 128 -27.85 -12.12 -4.93
N PRO A 129 -29.08 -12.51 -5.33
CA PRO A 129 -29.32 -13.84 -5.88
C PRO A 129 -28.45 -14.11 -7.11
N ALA A 130 -27.93 -15.34 -7.25
CA ALA A 130 -27.03 -15.71 -8.34
C ALA A 130 -27.59 -15.41 -9.74
N ALA A 131 -28.91 -15.54 -9.93
CA ALA A 131 -29.59 -15.23 -11.18
C ALA A 131 -29.59 -13.73 -11.55
N LYS A 132 -29.32 -12.84 -10.59
CA LYS A 132 -29.26 -11.38 -10.79
C LYS A 132 -27.84 -10.85 -10.98
N LEU A 133 -26.82 -11.64 -10.67
CA LEU A 133 -25.43 -11.24 -10.91
C LEU A 133 -25.17 -11.07 -12.41
N LEU A 134 -24.39 -10.07 -12.76
CA LEU A 134 -23.87 -9.90 -14.10
C LEU A 134 -22.83 -10.99 -14.40
N PRO A 135 -22.59 -11.34 -15.68
CA PRO A 135 -21.55 -12.32 -16.04
C PRO A 135 -20.18 -12.00 -15.42
N VAL A 136 -19.75 -10.75 -15.51
CA VAL A 136 -18.48 -10.26 -14.93
C VAL A 136 -18.42 -10.38 -13.41
N GLU A 137 -19.56 -10.22 -12.72
CA GLU A 137 -19.62 -10.36 -11.26
C GLU A 137 -19.54 -11.82 -10.83
N ARG A 138 -20.18 -12.73 -11.58
CA ARG A 138 -20.00 -14.18 -11.36
C ARG A 138 -18.55 -14.58 -11.55
N GLU A 139 -17.94 -14.14 -12.64
CA GLU A 139 -16.53 -14.38 -12.93
C GLU A 139 -15.63 -13.82 -11.81
N ALA A 140 -15.92 -12.61 -11.31
CA ALA A 140 -15.16 -12.01 -10.22
C ALA A 140 -15.23 -12.84 -8.93
N LEU A 141 -16.40 -13.36 -8.56
CA LEU A 141 -16.56 -14.26 -7.40
C LEU A 141 -15.82 -15.59 -7.61
N GLU A 142 -15.90 -16.17 -8.81
CA GLU A 142 -15.18 -17.40 -9.17
C GLU A 142 -13.66 -17.21 -9.09
N GLN A 143 -13.15 -16.10 -9.61
CA GLN A 143 -11.73 -15.73 -9.54
C GLN A 143 -11.24 -15.57 -8.10
N PHE A 144 -12.04 -14.93 -7.24
CA PHE A 144 -11.71 -14.84 -5.82
C PHE A 144 -11.73 -16.20 -5.11
N ALA A 145 -12.71 -17.06 -5.41
CA ALA A 145 -12.73 -18.42 -4.87
C ALA A 145 -11.51 -19.24 -5.29
N ASP A 146 -11.08 -19.12 -6.55
CA ASP A 146 -9.87 -19.75 -7.08
C ASP A 146 -8.58 -19.23 -6.40
N ILE A 147 -8.46 -17.91 -6.22
CA ILE A 147 -7.35 -17.31 -5.45
C ILE A 147 -7.30 -17.87 -4.02
N ALA A 148 -8.45 -17.92 -3.33
CA ALA A 148 -8.51 -18.44 -1.97
C ALA A 148 -8.02 -19.90 -1.89
N GLU A 149 -8.43 -20.74 -2.85
CA GLU A 149 -7.99 -22.13 -2.90
C GLU A 149 -6.50 -22.27 -3.21
N LYS A 150 -5.98 -21.51 -4.18
CA LYS A 150 -4.55 -21.49 -4.51
C LYS A 150 -3.70 -21.01 -3.34
N LEU A 151 -4.18 -20.02 -2.57
CA LEU A 151 -3.50 -19.56 -1.35
C LEU A 151 -3.45 -20.65 -0.27
N ARG A 152 -4.55 -21.40 -0.05
CA ARG A 152 -4.54 -22.53 0.89
C ARG A 152 -3.51 -23.59 0.52
N ARG A 153 -3.33 -23.82 -0.77
CA ARG A 153 -2.38 -24.79 -1.32
C ARG A 153 -0.96 -24.24 -1.47
N SER A 154 -0.75 -22.95 -1.14
CA SER A 154 0.52 -22.25 -1.34
C SER A 154 1.01 -22.30 -2.80
N GLU A 155 0.08 -22.29 -3.75
CA GLU A 155 0.37 -22.34 -5.20
C GLU A 155 0.66 -20.96 -5.79
N ILE A 156 0.30 -19.89 -5.09
CA ILE A 156 0.52 -18.50 -5.48
C ILE A 156 1.06 -17.66 -4.32
N GLU A 157 1.75 -16.58 -4.66
CA GLU A 157 2.13 -15.53 -3.72
C GLU A 157 1.36 -14.24 -4.03
N LEU A 158 1.09 -13.47 -2.98
CA LEU A 158 0.49 -12.14 -3.09
C LEU A 158 1.56 -11.05 -3.10
N PRO A 159 1.33 -9.92 -3.80
CA PRO A 159 0.14 -9.65 -4.62
C PRO A 159 0.17 -10.37 -5.97
N VAL A 160 -1.02 -10.73 -6.47
CA VAL A 160 -1.18 -11.22 -7.84
C VAL A 160 -1.46 -10.07 -8.81
N SER A 161 -1.13 -10.25 -10.09
CA SER A 161 -1.36 -9.24 -11.12
C SER A 161 -2.84 -9.18 -11.50
N LYS A 162 -3.45 -7.99 -11.46
CA LYS A 162 -4.83 -7.79 -11.94
C LYS A 162 -5.02 -8.19 -13.41
N LYS A 163 -3.96 -8.20 -14.22
CA LYS A 163 -4.04 -8.62 -15.63
C LYS A 163 -4.46 -10.09 -15.78
N ASP A 164 -4.15 -10.91 -14.80
CA ASP A 164 -4.50 -12.33 -14.79
C ASP A 164 -5.94 -12.57 -14.29
N TYR A 165 -6.60 -11.52 -13.78
CA TYR A 165 -7.94 -11.55 -13.19
C TYR A 165 -8.80 -10.42 -13.78
N PRO A 166 -9.19 -10.51 -15.07
CA PRO A 166 -9.76 -9.41 -15.83
C PRO A 166 -11.07 -8.84 -15.26
N ALA A 167 -11.87 -9.65 -14.56
CA ALA A 167 -13.10 -9.19 -13.91
C ALA A 167 -12.84 -8.13 -12.80
N TRP A 168 -11.59 -8.02 -12.34
CA TRP A 168 -11.14 -7.08 -11.31
C TRP A 168 -10.40 -5.85 -11.89
N LEU A 169 -10.25 -5.75 -13.21
CA LEU A 169 -9.62 -4.60 -13.86
C LEU A 169 -10.51 -3.36 -13.80
N ASP A 170 -11.81 -3.53 -14.00
CA ASP A 170 -12.79 -2.43 -14.01
C ASP A 170 -13.81 -2.57 -12.87
N PRO A 171 -13.54 -1.94 -11.71
CA PRO A 171 -14.45 -2.01 -10.58
C PRO A 171 -15.81 -1.32 -10.82
N THR A 172 -15.98 -0.56 -11.91
CA THR A 172 -17.27 0.06 -12.26
C THR A 172 -18.29 -0.96 -12.80
N GLN A 173 -17.81 -2.10 -13.29
CA GLN A 173 -18.65 -3.19 -13.80
C GLN A 173 -19.20 -4.11 -12.69
N LEU A 174 -18.66 -3.98 -11.47
CA LEU A 174 -19.06 -4.74 -10.28
C LEU A 174 -20.16 -4.00 -9.51
N ILE A 175 -21.24 -3.64 -10.21
CA ILE A 175 -22.28 -2.71 -9.73
C ILE A 175 -22.99 -3.27 -8.49
N HIS A 176 -23.37 -4.55 -8.52
CA HIS A 176 -24.09 -5.21 -7.43
C HIS A 176 -23.20 -5.53 -6.23
N PHE A 177 -21.87 -5.37 -6.32
CA PHE A 177 -20.99 -5.46 -5.16
C PHE A 177 -21.03 -4.20 -4.30
N ASN A 178 -21.69 -3.13 -4.75
CA ASN A 178 -21.76 -1.85 -4.05
C ASN A 178 -23.15 -1.57 -3.47
N ASN A 179 -23.23 -0.51 -2.66
CA ASN A 179 -24.50 0.03 -2.16
C ASN A 179 -25.36 0.52 -3.35
N PRO A 180 -26.67 0.26 -3.40
CA PRO A 180 -27.53 -0.31 -2.35
C PRO A 180 -27.67 -1.84 -2.36
N HIS A 181 -27.07 -2.53 -3.32
CA HIS A 181 -27.27 -3.97 -3.48
C HIS A 181 -26.61 -4.78 -2.37
N VAL A 182 -25.40 -4.41 -1.97
CA VAL A 182 -24.70 -4.99 -0.82
C VAL A 182 -24.35 -3.85 0.15
N PRO A 183 -24.95 -3.81 1.36
CA PRO A 183 -24.58 -2.84 2.38
C PRO A 183 -23.07 -2.93 2.67
N ASN A 184 -22.37 -1.79 2.57
CA ASN A 184 -20.91 -1.68 2.70
C ASN A 184 -20.08 -2.54 1.72
N GLY A 185 -20.68 -3.12 0.67
CA GLY A 185 -19.98 -4.05 -0.21
C GLY A 185 -18.78 -3.43 -0.93
N GLY A 186 -18.83 -2.14 -1.27
CA GLY A 186 -17.69 -1.43 -1.85
C GLY A 186 -16.48 -1.35 -0.91
N ASN A 187 -16.71 -1.19 0.40
CA ASN A 187 -15.65 -1.19 1.40
C ASN A 187 -15.08 -2.59 1.58
N GLU A 188 -15.94 -3.62 1.69
CA GLU A 188 -15.49 -5.01 1.82
C GLU A 188 -14.73 -5.49 0.58
N ARG A 189 -15.17 -5.08 -0.61
CA ARG A 189 -14.44 -5.30 -1.86
C ARG A 189 -13.04 -4.71 -1.80
N THR A 190 -12.90 -3.46 -1.36
CA THR A 190 -11.58 -2.80 -1.21
C THR A 190 -10.71 -3.51 -0.17
N ARG A 191 -11.30 -3.95 0.96
CA ARG A 191 -10.61 -4.70 2.02
C ARG A 191 -10.00 -6.01 1.55
N VAL A 192 -10.62 -6.67 0.57
CA VAL A 192 -10.09 -7.88 -0.05
C VAL A 192 -9.13 -7.56 -1.20
N ALA A 193 -9.47 -6.59 -2.04
CA ALA A 193 -8.70 -6.26 -3.24
C ALA A 193 -7.32 -5.65 -2.92
N LEU A 194 -7.19 -4.85 -1.86
CA LEU A 194 -5.92 -4.23 -1.48
C LEU A 194 -4.86 -5.27 -1.08
N PRO A 195 -5.15 -6.27 -0.23
CA PRO A 195 -4.21 -7.37 0.00
C PRO A 195 -3.91 -8.21 -1.23
N VAL A 196 -4.95 -8.59 -1.99
CA VAL A 196 -4.81 -9.51 -3.14
C VAL A 196 -4.00 -8.90 -4.28
N PHE A 197 -4.28 -7.64 -4.63
CA PHE A 197 -3.70 -7.00 -5.81
C PHE A 197 -2.73 -5.86 -5.49
N GLY A 198 -2.89 -5.20 -4.34
CA GLY A 198 -2.05 -4.08 -3.90
C GLY A 198 -0.87 -4.50 -3.01
N GLY A 199 -0.87 -5.73 -2.50
CA GLY A 199 0.18 -6.24 -1.63
C GLY A 199 0.12 -5.65 -0.21
N TRP A 200 -1.02 -5.08 0.15
CA TRP A 200 -1.23 -4.50 1.47
C TRP A 200 -1.41 -5.60 2.51
N ARG A 201 -0.88 -5.38 3.70
CA ARG A 201 -1.29 -6.16 4.86
C ARG A 201 -2.82 -6.06 5.03
N PRO A 202 -3.53 -7.16 5.33
CA PRO A 202 -4.97 -7.11 5.52
C PRO A 202 -5.32 -6.29 6.77
N TYR A 203 -6.34 -5.43 6.66
CA TYR A 203 -6.79 -4.54 7.74
C TYR A 203 -6.86 -5.17 9.14
N PRO A 204 -7.41 -6.40 9.34
CA PRO A 204 -7.44 -7.01 10.67
C PRO A 204 -6.06 -7.29 11.27
N ALA A 205 -5.02 -7.38 10.45
CA ALA A 205 -3.64 -7.63 10.86
C ALA A 205 -2.77 -6.36 10.84
N GLU A 206 -3.33 -5.19 10.47
CA GLU A 206 -2.60 -3.92 10.49
C GLU A 206 -2.04 -3.61 11.86
N LYS A 207 -0.83 -3.04 11.87
CA LYS A 207 -0.20 -2.61 13.11
C LYS A 207 -0.83 -1.29 13.55
N PRO A 208 -0.98 -1.08 14.88
CA PRO A 208 -1.26 0.26 15.37
C PRO A 208 -0.09 1.20 15.01
N PRO A 209 -0.28 2.52 15.08
CA PRO A 209 0.82 3.47 14.91
C PRO A 209 2.05 3.07 15.75
N LEU A 210 3.17 2.97 15.06
CA LEU A 210 4.47 2.55 15.57
C LEU A 210 5.31 3.80 15.84
N PRO A 211 5.50 4.19 17.12
CA PRO A 211 6.33 5.33 17.45
C PRO A 211 7.79 5.06 17.06
N ALA A 212 8.50 6.12 16.68
CA ALA A 212 9.94 6.03 16.45
C ALA A 212 10.67 5.57 17.74
N PRO A 213 11.61 4.62 17.67
CA PRO A 213 12.41 4.19 18.82
C PRO A 213 13.19 5.34 19.47
N LYS A 214 13.58 6.34 18.67
CA LYS A 214 14.25 7.54 19.14
C LYS A 214 13.42 8.78 18.77
N PRO A 215 13.19 9.69 19.73
CA PRO A 215 12.61 10.99 19.42
C PRO A 215 13.48 11.72 18.40
N GLY A 216 12.88 12.40 17.43
CA GLY A 216 13.70 13.18 16.50
C GLY A 216 12.99 13.86 15.34
N LEU A 217 11.75 13.49 15.03
CA LEU A 217 10.90 14.26 14.12
C LEU A 217 9.77 14.91 14.90
N ASP A 218 9.48 16.15 14.55
CA ASP A 218 8.24 16.80 14.96
C ASP A 218 7.04 16.03 14.38
N PRO A 219 5.84 16.17 14.97
CA PRO A 219 4.64 15.51 14.45
C PRO A 219 4.30 15.87 13.00
N ARG A 220 4.80 17.01 12.49
CA ARG A 220 4.64 17.48 11.11
C ARG A 220 5.90 18.16 10.64
N ALA A 221 6.15 18.07 9.33
CA ALA A 221 7.23 18.82 8.72
C ALA A 221 7.01 20.32 8.92
N PRO A 222 8.07 21.10 9.18
CA PRO A 222 7.96 22.54 9.28
C PRO A 222 7.40 23.12 7.98
N ASP A 223 6.49 24.09 8.11
CA ASP A 223 5.94 24.78 6.95
C ASP A 223 7.01 25.67 6.31
N MET A 224 7.61 25.18 5.22
CA MET A 224 8.65 25.88 4.50
C MET A 224 8.10 27.01 3.59
N THR A 225 6.77 27.15 3.45
CA THR A 225 6.18 28.27 2.70
C THR A 225 6.44 29.60 3.40
N LEU A 226 6.35 29.62 4.73
CA LEU A 226 6.70 30.80 5.54
C LEU A 226 8.16 31.22 5.35
N VAL A 227 9.09 30.26 5.22
CA VAL A 227 10.52 30.53 4.98
C VAL A 227 10.73 31.09 3.57
N ARG A 228 10.04 30.54 2.56
CA ARG A 228 10.06 31.06 1.19
C ARG A 228 9.55 32.51 1.12
N ASP A 229 8.45 32.80 1.81
CA ASP A 229 7.84 34.14 1.81
C ASP A 229 8.71 35.16 2.57
N LEU A 230 9.39 34.73 3.64
CA LEU A 230 10.39 35.53 4.36
C LEU A 230 11.65 35.84 3.54
N ILE A 231 12.05 34.94 2.64
CA ILE A 231 13.20 35.17 1.74
C ILE A 231 12.81 36.13 0.62
N ASN A 232 11.63 35.95 0.01
CA ASN A 232 11.15 36.80 -1.07
C ASN A 232 10.83 38.24 -0.63
N THR A 233 10.42 38.43 0.64
CA THR A 233 10.20 39.77 1.21
C THR A 233 11.49 40.50 1.58
N LYS A 234 12.62 39.79 1.74
CA LYS A 234 13.94 40.40 2.01
C LYS A 234 14.74 40.72 0.74
N THR A 235 14.32 40.19 -0.41
CA THR A 235 14.91 40.47 -1.73
C THR A 235 14.10 41.46 -2.57
N SER A 236 13.04 42.04 -1.98
CA SER A 236 12.22 43.14 -2.52
C SER A 236 12.64 44.47 -1.91
#